data_AF-A0A7S1FFV7-F1
#
_entry.id   AF-A0A7S1FFV7-F1
#
_cell.length_a   1.000
_cell.length_b   1.000
_cell.length_c   1.000
_cell.angle_alpha   90.00
_cell.angle_beta   90.00
_cell.angle_gamma   90.00
#
_symmetry.space_group_name_H-M   'P 1'
#
loop_
_entity.id
_entity.type
_entity.pdbx_description
1 polymer ?
#
loop_
_entity_poly.entity_id
_entity_poly.type
_entity_poly.pdbx_seq_one_letter_code
_entity_poly.pdbx_strand_id
1 'polypeptide(L)'
;MVIPMDGGGGGFGAAMSMTGPPPQELAREFRTIKSSLVVLIFAIICKLVSGALVLQGNVFLIIYTSFDALLNILIGIFLLNDDPAFNRCYSCIVNTCCSTCPDQCPGGMSCLCTWFACCFVTTVIAVIPFNSSDIMQVISGVELLSDATNWASANLIVSSVGYLIYILSVTVAWVCQVIGGWAGWKAFQRANQVAEQLGTGDWAASGGGGGGQWGQGGGGQYLGGGSRPAQAPASEAPTRQAFTAFQGQGNRLGG
;
A
#
# COMPACT_ATOMS: atom_id res chain seq x y z
N MET A 1 -5.98 -28.95 -5.69
CA MET A 1 -5.52 -28.65 -7.06
C MET A 1 -5.09 -27.21 -7.07
N VAL A 2 -3.80 -26.95 -6.81
CA VAL A 2 -3.24 -25.59 -6.84
C VAL A 2 -2.76 -25.41 -8.27
N ILE A 3 -3.36 -24.45 -8.98
CA ILE A 3 -2.94 -24.11 -10.35
C ILE A 3 -1.66 -23.28 -10.17
N PRO A 4 -0.48 -23.77 -10.58
CA PRO A 4 0.70 -22.92 -10.63
C PRO A 4 0.44 -21.87 -11.71
N MET A 5 0.32 -20.61 -11.31
CA MET A 5 0.49 -19.50 -12.24
C MET A 5 1.97 -19.43 -12.61
N ASP A 6 2.38 -20.25 -13.59
CA ASP A 6 3.70 -20.12 -14.19
C ASP A 6 3.79 -18.74 -14.85
N GLY A 7 4.68 -17.91 -14.28
CA GLY A 7 4.99 -16.54 -14.69
C GLY A 7 5.71 -16.47 -16.03
N GLY A 8 5.05 -16.91 -17.10
CA GLY A 8 5.51 -16.79 -18.47
C GLY A 8 4.81 -15.64 -19.19
N GLY A 9 5.45 -14.46 -19.22
CA GLY A 9 5.23 -13.46 -20.26
C GLY A 9 4.30 -12.30 -19.94
N GLY A 10 4.89 -11.20 -19.46
CA GLY A 10 4.46 -9.84 -19.82
C GLY A 10 3.20 -9.24 -19.17
N GLY A 11 2.48 -9.98 -18.32
CA GLY A 11 1.36 -9.44 -17.54
C GLY A 11 1.82 -8.97 -16.15
N PHE A 12 1.06 -8.06 -15.54
CA PHE A 12 1.15 -7.48 -14.18
C PHE A 12 1.87 -8.27 -13.05
N GLY A 13 2.03 -9.60 -13.16
CA GLY A 13 2.77 -10.43 -12.21
C GLY A 13 4.30 -10.25 -12.20
N ALA A 14 4.94 -9.76 -13.28
CA ALA A 14 6.39 -9.50 -13.25
C ALA A 14 6.79 -8.36 -12.27
N ALA A 15 5.85 -7.49 -11.90
CA ALA A 15 6.06 -6.45 -10.90
C ALA A 15 6.14 -7.01 -9.45
N MET A 16 5.80 -8.28 -9.22
CA MET A 16 5.71 -8.86 -7.87
C MET A 16 7.07 -9.25 -7.25
N SER A 17 8.18 -9.16 -7.99
CA SER A 17 9.52 -9.47 -7.47
C SER A 17 10.36 -8.22 -7.13
N MET A 18 9.73 -7.06 -6.90
CA MET A 18 10.42 -5.85 -6.45
C MET A 18 10.52 -5.85 -4.91
N THR A 19 11.29 -6.78 -4.34
CA THR A 19 11.62 -6.77 -2.91
C THR A 19 12.90 -5.97 -2.68
N GLY A 20 12.80 -4.83 -2.01
CA GLY A 20 13.93 -3.97 -1.66
C GLY A 20 13.52 -2.52 -1.46
N PRO A 21 14.37 -1.70 -0.81
CA PRO A 21 14.10 -0.28 -0.59
C PRO A 21 13.95 0.44 -1.94
N PRO A 22 13.07 1.46 -2.03
CA PRO A 22 12.82 2.16 -3.29
C PRO A 22 14.12 2.83 -3.79
N PRO A 23 14.44 2.75 -5.10
CA PRO A 23 15.59 3.42 -5.69
C PRO A 23 15.56 4.92 -5.41
N GLN A 24 16.72 5.56 -5.31
CA GLN A 24 16.81 7.01 -5.04
C GLN A 24 16.07 7.85 -6.09
N GLU A 25 15.95 7.35 -7.32
CA GLU A 25 15.18 7.99 -8.41
C GLU A 25 13.67 8.06 -8.13
N LEU A 26 13.15 7.16 -7.31
CA LEU A 26 11.75 7.11 -6.90
C LEU A 26 11.46 7.88 -5.60
N ALA A 27 12.49 8.34 -4.89
CA ALA A 27 12.33 9.01 -3.59
C ALA A 27 11.39 10.23 -3.65
N ARG A 28 11.37 10.95 -4.79
CA ARG A 28 10.47 12.09 -4.99
C ARG A 28 8.99 11.66 -5.00
N GLU A 29 8.65 10.61 -5.75
CA GLU A 29 7.27 10.14 -5.86
C GLU A 29 6.82 9.48 -4.55
N PHE A 30 7.70 8.73 -3.89
CA PHE A 30 7.46 8.16 -2.56
C PHE A 30 7.20 9.23 -1.50
N ARG A 31 7.87 10.38 -1.56
CA ARG A 31 7.58 11.52 -0.68
C ARG A 31 6.16 12.06 -0.91
N THR A 32 5.72 12.13 -2.16
CA THR A 32 4.35 12.54 -2.49
C THR A 32 3.33 11.52 -2.00
N ILE A 33 3.57 10.22 -2.22
CA ILE A 33 2.73 9.13 -1.71
C ILE A 33 2.62 9.21 -0.17
N LYS A 34 3.76 9.34 0.52
CA LYS A 34 3.82 9.52 1.98
C LYS A 34 2.98 10.70 2.46
N SER A 35 3.18 11.88 1.85
CA SER A 35 2.41 13.07 2.21
C SER A 35 0.92 12.86 1.97
N SER A 36 0.54 12.29 0.82
CA SER A 36 -0.86 11.99 0.50
C SER A 36 -1.50 11.01 1.47
N LEU A 37 -0.76 9.99 1.93
CA LEU A 37 -1.23 9.02 2.91
C LEU A 37 -1.45 9.65 4.28
N VAL A 38 -0.53 10.49 4.75
CA VAL A 38 -0.68 11.19 6.04
C VAL A 38 -1.91 12.11 6.02
N VAL A 39 -2.09 12.89 4.94
CA VAL A 39 -3.25 13.76 4.80
C VAL A 39 -4.54 12.94 4.68
N LEU A 40 -4.51 11.80 3.99
CA LEU A 40 -5.65 10.88 3.90
C LEU A 40 -6.03 10.30 5.28
N ILE A 41 -5.07 9.88 6.09
CA ILE A 41 -5.31 9.40 7.46
C ILE A 41 -5.98 10.51 8.29
N PHE A 42 -5.44 11.72 8.24
CA PHE A 42 -6.00 12.86 8.96
C PHE A 42 -7.42 13.19 8.48
N ALA A 43 -7.65 13.20 7.17
CA ALA A 43 -8.95 13.44 6.57
C ALA A 43 -9.98 12.39 7.02
N ILE A 44 -9.60 11.11 7.10
CA ILE A 44 -10.50 10.06 7.60
C ILE A 44 -10.81 10.21 9.08
N ILE A 45 -9.83 10.58 9.92
CA ILE A 45 -10.11 10.88 11.34
C ILE A 45 -11.10 12.04 11.45
N CYS A 46 -10.89 13.13 10.68
CA CYS A 46 -11.83 14.24 10.64
C CYS A 46 -13.22 13.81 10.15
N LYS A 47 -13.32 12.98 9.10
CA LYS A 47 -14.58 12.43 8.56
C LYS A 47 -15.32 11.63 9.61
N LEU A 48 -14.61 10.75 10.33
CA LEU A 48 -15.21 9.90 11.38
C LEU A 48 -15.69 10.73 12.57
N VAL A 49 -14.90 11.69 13.06
CA VAL A 49 -15.26 12.52 14.21
C VAL A 49 -16.41 13.46 13.87
N SER A 50 -16.32 14.19 12.76
CA SER A 50 -17.39 15.09 12.31
C SER A 50 -18.67 14.31 11.94
N GLY A 51 -18.53 13.18 11.27
CA GLY A 51 -19.65 12.29 10.96
C GLY A 51 -20.36 11.78 12.22
N ALA A 52 -19.61 11.35 13.24
CA ALA A 52 -20.20 10.89 14.49
C ALA A 52 -20.99 12.00 15.23
N LEU A 53 -20.53 13.25 15.15
CA LEU A 53 -21.21 14.40 15.73
C LEU A 53 -22.51 14.74 14.99
N VAL A 54 -22.50 14.60 13.67
CA VAL A 54 -23.56 15.10 12.77
C VAL A 54 -24.63 14.04 12.50
N LEU A 55 -24.25 12.79 12.24
CA LEU A 55 -25.15 11.69 11.89
C LEU A 55 -25.40 10.79 13.10
N GLN A 56 -25.88 11.40 14.20
CA GLN A 56 -26.21 10.72 15.45
C GLN A 56 -27.26 9.64 15.20
N GLY A 57 -26.82 8.39 14.97
CA GLY A 57 -27.69 7.25 14.68
C GLY A 57 -27.22 6.35 13.53
N ASN A 58 -26.30 6.82 12.67
CA ASN A 58 -25.87 6.06 11.48
C ASN A 58 -24.34 5.86 11.42
N VAL A 59 -23.71 5.56 12.57
CA VAL A 59 -22.26 5.32 12.65
C VAL A 59 -21.81 4.21 11.69
N PHE A 60 -22.62 3.16 11.53
CA PHE A 60 -22.32 2.06 10.62
C PHE A 60 -22.22 2.51 9.16
N LEU A 61 -23.09 3.42 8.72
CA LEU A 61 -23.05 3.98 7.37
C LEU A 61 -21.79 4.83 7.16
N ILE A 62 -21.36 5.58 8.17
CA ILE A 62 -20.11 6.37 8.10
C ILE A 62 -18.90 5.45 7.97
N ILE A 63 -18.86 4.36 8.75
CA ILE A 63 -17.78 3.38 8.67
C ILE A 63 -17.77 2.72 7.29
N TYR A 64 -18.94 2.29 6.81
CA TYR A 64 -19.09 1.67 5.49
C TYR A 64 -18.62 2.58 4.35
N THR A 65 -19.06 3.84 4.34
CA THR A 65 -18.63 4.86 3.36
C THR A 65 -17.19 5.34 3.53
N SER A 66 -16.51 4.92 4.59
CA SER A 66 -15.08 5.20 4.80
C SER A 66 -14.20 3.98 4.53
N PHE A 67 -14.80 2.81 4.29
CA PHE A 67 -14.09 1.54 4.18
C PHE A 67 -13.09 1.55 3.01
N ASP A 68 -13.46 2.10 1.86
CA ASP A 68 -12.59 2.22 0.70
C ASP A 68 -11.31 3.02 0.99
N ALA A 69 -11.46 4.15 1.70
CA ALA A 69 -10.33 4.97 2.11
C ALA A 69 -9.50 4.29 3.20
N LEU A 70 -10.12 3.54 4.13
CA LEU A 70 -9.41 2.74 5.13
C LEU A 70 -8.59 1.62 4.49
N LEU A 71 -9.14 0.92 3.49
CA LEU A 71 -8.40 -0.08 2.71
C LEU A 71 -7.22 0.56 1.99
N ASN A 72 -7.41 1.71 1.34
CA ASN A 72 -6.32 2.45 0.73
C ASN A 72 -5.25 2.79 1.77
N ILE A 73 -5.64 3.32 2.94
CA ILE A 73 -4.70 3.61 4.04
C ILE A 73 -3.89 2.37 4.43
N LEU A 74 -4.54 1.21 4.60
CA LEU A 74 -3.86 -0.04 4.91
C LEU A 74 -2.84 -0.39 3.84
N ILE A 75 -3.24 -0.42 2.56
CA ILE A 75 -2.34 -0.69 1.44
C ILE A 75 -1.15 0.30 1.43
N GLY A 76 -1.39 1.57 1.74
CA GLY A 76 -0.36 2.59 1.85
C GLY A 76 0.62 2.36 3.00
N ILE A 77 0.15 1.87 4.15
CA ILE A 77 1.00 1.49 5.28
C ILE A 77 1.89 0.30 4.88
N PHE A 78 1.34 -0.69 4.19
CA PHE A 78 2.13 -1.82 3.66
C PHE A 78 3.15 -1.37 2.62
N LEU A 79 2.78 -0.43 1.74
CA LEU A 79 3.67 0.15 0.73
C LEU A 79 4.85 0.92 1.34
N LEU A 80 4.64 1.59 2.48
CA LEU A 80 5.65 2.42 3.16
C LEU A 80 6.25 1.72 4.39
N ASN A 81 6.29 0.39 4.42
CA ASN A 81 6.82 -0.39 5.54
C ASN A 81 8.30 -0.07 5.87
N ASP A 82 9.09 0.34 4.88
CA ASP A 82 10.48 0.78 5.06
C ASP A 82 10.61 2.13 5.80
N ASP A 83 9.54 2.93 5.86
CA ASP A 83 9.55 4.22 6.54
C ASP A 83 9.43 4.03 8.06
N PRO A 84 10.34 4.60 8.88
CA PRO A 84 10.35 4.36 10.32
C PRO A 84 9.08 4.84 11.04
N ALA A 85 8.35 5.81 10.47
CA ALA A 85 7.07 6.25 11.03
C ALA A 85 5.95 5.22 10.81
N PHE A 86 5.93 4.58 9.64
CA PHE A 86 4.89 3.62 9.25
C PHE A 86 5.22 2.18 9.66
N ASN A 87 6.50 1.85 9.83
CA ASN A 87 6.95 0.52 10.24
C ASN A 87 6.31 0.06 11.56
N ARG A 88 6.12 0.97 12.52
CA ARG A 88 5.43 0.64 13.79
C ARG A 88 3.98 0.24 13.57
N CYS A 89 3.27 0.98 12.72
CA CYS A 89 1.88 0.67 12.35
C CYS A 89 1.81 -0.64 11.58
N TYR A 90 2.71 -0.83 10.60
CA TYR A 90 2.85 -2.06 9.83
C TYR A 90 3.09 -3.27 10.75
N SER A 91 4.08 -3.19 11.64
CA SER A 91 4.41 -4.25 12.60
C SER A 91 3.24 -4.58 13.51
N CYS A 92 2.49 -3.57 13.96
CA CYS A 92 1.28 -3.78 14.76
C CYS A 92 0.20 -4.54 13.96
N ILE A 93 -0.07 -4.12 12.72
CA ILE A 93 -1.07 -4.75 11.85
C ILE A 93 -0.67 -6.19 11.53
N VAL A 94 0.59 -6.42 11.14
CA VAL A 94 1.08 -7.76 10.81
C VAL A 94 1.03 -8.68 12.03
N ASN A 95 1.50 -8.22 13.20
CA ASN A 95 1.49 -9.03 14.42
C ASN A 95 0.09 -9.31 14.96
N THR A 96 -0.88 -8.44 14.70
CA THR A 96 -2.25 -8.59 15.22
C THR A 96 -3.15 -9.35 14.24
N CYS A 97 -3.10 -8.98 12.96
CA CYS A 97 -4.03 -9.44 11.94
C CYS A 97 -3.44 -10.53 11.03
N CYS A 98 -2.11 -10.55 10.84
CA CYS A 98 -1.43 -11.47 9.93
C CYS A 98 -0.51 -12.46 10.66
N SER A 99 -0.68 -12.64 11.98
CA SER A 99 0.17 -13.49 12.82
C SER A 99 0.26 -14.94 12.33
N THR A 100 -0.77 -15.41 11.62
CA THR A 100 -0.83 -16.77 11.08
C THR A 100 -0.08 -16.93 9.75
N CYS A 101 0.21 -15.84 9.04
CA CYS A 101 0.76 -15.87 7.67
C CYS A 101 1.77 -14.72 7.40
N PRO A 102 2.86 -14.59 8.18
CA PRO A 102 3.81 -13.49 8.01
C PRO A 102 4.47 -13.46 6.62
N ASP A 103 4.68 -14.63 6.00
CA ASP A 103 5.31 -14.75 4.69
C ASP A 103 4.41 -14.28 3.53
N GLN A 104 3.09 -14.14 3.76
CA GLN A 104 2.11 -13.78 2.73
C GLN A 104 1.95 -12.26 2.56
N CYS A 105 2.61 -11.45 3.39
CA CYS A 105 2.48 -10.01 3.37
C CYS A 105 3.84 -9.31 3.28
N PRO A 106 4.61 -9.50 2.18
CA PRO A 106 5.97 -8.96 2.05
C PRO A 106 6.04 -7.41 2.09
N GLY A 107 4.92 -6.72 1.90
CA GLY A 107 4.86 -5.25 1.91
C GLY A 107 5.73 -4.61 0.81
N GLY A 108 6.01 -3.31 0.97
CA GLY A 108 6.91 -2.54 0.11
C GLY A 108 6.38 -2.34 -1.30
N MET A 109 7.29 -2.32 -2.28
CA MET A 109 6.98 -2.04 -3.70
C MET A 109 5.95 -3.01 -4.32
N SER A 110 5.79 -4.22 -3.76
CA SER A 110 4.75 -5.17 -4.19
C SER A 110 3.34 -4.59 -4.05
N CYS A 111 3.12 -3.70 -3.07
CA CYS A 111 1.85 -3.03 -2.84
C CYS A 111 1.65 -1.79 -3.72
N LEU A 112 2.64 -1.36 -4.50
CA LEU A 112 2.57 -0.13 -5.29
C LEU A 112 1.49 -0.20 -6.36
N CYS A 113 1.39 -1.36 -7.04
CA CYS A 113 0.38 -1.59 -8.07
C CYS A 113 -1.02 -1.55 -7.48
N THR A 114 -1.22 -2.30 -6.39
CA THR A 114 -2.48 -2.32 -5.65
C THR A 114 -2.86 -0.94 -5.15
N TRP A 115 -1.90 -0.17 -4.62
CA TRP A 115 -2.13 1.19 -4.13
C TRP A 115 -2.71 2.10 -5.21
N PHE A 116 -2.04 2.26 -6.36
CA PHE A 116 -2.54 3.20 -7.37
C PHE A 116 -3.83 2.69 -8.01
N ALA A 117 -3.96 1.37 -8.20
CA ALA A 117 -5.15 0.78 -8.79
C ALA A 117 -6.37 1.00 -7.90
N CYS A 118 -6.24 0.71 -6.59
CA CYS A 118 -7.30 0.97 -5.62
C CYS A 118 -7.61 2.47 -5.54
N CYS A 119 -6.62 3.35 -5.44
CA CYS A 119 -6.85 4.80 -5.44
C CYS A 119 -7.61 5.30 -6.69
N PHE A 120 -7.30 4.79 -7.89
CA PHE A 120 -8.05 5.17 -9.10
C PHE A 120 -9.46 4.61 -9.10
N VAL A 121 -9.64 3.34 -8.72
CA VAL A 121 -10.97 2.71 -8.66
C VAL A 121 -11.85 3.47 -7.66
N THR A 122 -11.35 3.77 -6.47
CA THR A 122 -12.10 4.53 -5.45
C THR A 122 -12.38 5.97 -5.90
N THR A 123 -11.43 6.61 -6.59
CA THR A 123 -11.64 7.94 -7.19
C THR A 123 -12.77 7.91 -8.23
N VAL A 124 -12.81 6.90 -9.10
CA VAL A 124 -13.85 6.75 -10.13
C VAL A 124 -15.20 6.48 -9.49
N ILE A 125 -15.27 5.57 -8.51
CA ILE A 125 -16.50 5.26 -7.77
C ILE A 125 -17.05 6.51 -7.07
N ALA A 126 -16.17 7.34 -6.48
CA ALA A 126 -16.57 8.58 -5.81
C ALA A 126 -17.23 9.61 -6.75
N VAL A 127 -16.86 9.61 -8.03
CA VAL A 127 -17.41 10.53 -9.05
C VAL A 127 -18.74 10.04 -9.62
N ILE A 128 -18.99 8.73 -9.64
CA ILE A 128 -20.23 8.19 -10.20
C ILE A 128 -21.40 8.51 -9.25
N PRO A 129 -22.50 9.12 -9.72
CA PRO A 129 -23.63 9.53 -8.88
C PRO A 129 -24.54 8.33 -8.56
N PHE A 130 -24.02 7.36 -7.80
CA PHE A 130 -24.84 6.32 -7.20
C PHE A 130 -25.63 6.86 -6.01
N ASN A 131 -26.77 6.23 -5.69
CA ASN A 131 -27.47 6.51 -4.44
C ASN A 131 -26.50 6.29 -3.27
N SER A 132 -26.29 7.33 -2.46
CA SER A 132 -25.32 7.39 -1.36
C SER A 132 -23.84 7.57 -1.73
N SER A 133 -23.50 7.94 -2.97
CA SER A 133 -22.13 8.27 -3.35
C SER A 133 -21.60 9.51 -2.61
N ASP A 134 -20.28 9.60 -2.45
CA ASP A 134 -19.61 10.72 -1.77
C ASP A 134 -19.97 12.06 -2.43
N ILE A 135 -20.09 12.12 -3.77
CA ILE A 135 -20.46 13.34 -4.47
C ILE A 135 -21.89 13.81 -4.14
N MET A 136 -22.83 12.87 -3.98
CA MET A 136 -24.20 13.20 -3.57
C MET A 136 -24.25 13.71 -2.12
N GLN A 137 -23.40 13.15 -1.25
CA GLN A 137 -23.26 13.64 0.13
C GLN A 137 -22.67 15.05 0.18
N VAL A 138 -21.68 15.35 -0.68
CA VAL A 138 -21.12 16.70 -0.82
C VAL A 138 -22.17 17.68 -1.31
N ILE A 139 -22.93 17.35 -2.36
CA ILE A 139 -23.98 18.22 -2.90
C ILE A 139 -25.06 18.48 -1.85
N SER A 140 -25.59 17.41 -1.24
CA SER A 140 -26.62 17.52 -0.20
C SER A 140 -26.13 18.33 1.00
N GLY A 141 -24.86 18.17 1.35
CA GLY A 141 -24.21 18.94 2.41
C GLY A 141 -24.07 20.43 2.07
N VAL A 142 -23.73 20.77 0.83
CA VAL A 142 -23.67 22.17 0.37
C VAL A 142 -25.05 22.81 0.36
N GLU A 143 -26.08 22.10 -0.10
CA GLU A 143 -27.47 22.56 -0.05
C GLU A 143 -27.90 22.86 1.40
N LEU A 144 -27.59 21.95 2.33
CA LEU A 144 -27.90 22.13 3.75
C LEU A 144 -27.16 23.34 4.35
N LEU A 145 -25.89 23.55 4.00
CA LEU A 145 -25.12 24.70 4.46
C LEU A 145 -25.61 26.04 3.88
N SER A 146 -26.21 26.00 2.69
CA SER A 146 -26.72 27.20 1.99
C SER A 146 -28.02 27.75 2.58
N ASP A 147 -28.77 26.94 3.33
CA ASP A 147 -30.00 27.37 3.98
C ASP A 147 -29.71 28.20 5.24
N ALA A 148 -30.10 29.47 5.21
CA ALA A 148 -29.91 30.42 6.31
C ALA A 148 -30.59 29.97 7.61
N THR A 149 -31.63 29.14 7.54
CA THR A 149 -32.33 28.63 8.73
C THR A 149 -31.45 27.71 9.58
N ASN A 150 -30.48 27.03 8.97
CA ASN A 150 -29.49 26.17 9.67
C ASN A 150 -28.43 26.96 10.46
N TRP A 151 -28.47 28.29 10.41
CA TRP A 151 -27.58 29.19 11.15
C TRP A 151 -28.31 29.97 12.26
N ALA A 152 -29.62 29.76 12.43
CA ALA A 152 -30.46 30.58 13.30
C ALA A 152 -30.30 30.29 14.81
N SER A 153 -29.74 29.14 15.20
CA SER A 153 -29.57 28.78 16.62
C SER A 153 -28.20 28.18 16.92
N ALA A 154 -27.74 28.32 18.17
CA ALA A 154 -26.42 27.83 18.59
C ALA A 154 -26.25 26.32 18.34
N ASN A 155 -27.28 25.52 18.58
CA ASN A 155 -27.23 24.07 18.33
C ASN A 155 -27.14 23.74 16.83
N LEU A 156 -27.85 24.50 15.99
CA LEU A 156 -27.78 24.33 14.54
C LEU A 156 -26.43 24.77 13.97
N ILE A 157 -25.83 25.83 14.52
CA ILE A 157 -24.48 26.28 14.14
C ILE A 157 -23.44 25.18 14.38
N VAL A 158 -23.47 24.51 15.53
CA VAL A 158 -22.54 23.40 15.82
C VAL A 158 -22.71 22.27 14.82
N SER A 159 -23.96 21.91 14.49
CA SER A 159 -24.25 20.89 13.48
C SER A 159 -23.77 21.30 12.09
N SER A 160 -23.98 22.55 11.68
CA SER A 160 -23.55 23.10 10.40
C SER A 160 -22.03 23.15 10.28
N VAL A 161 -21.31 23.57 11.33
CA VAL A 161 -19.84 23.51 11.37
C VAL A 161 -19.36 22.06 11.27
N GLY A 162 -20.01 21.12 11.97
CA GLY A 162 -19.73 19.70 11.86
C GLY A 162 -19.87 19.18 10.42
N TYR A 163 -20.98 19.53 9.74
CA TYR A 163 -21.21 19.18 8.33
C TYR A 163 -20.15 19.78 7.41
N LEU A 164 -19.74 21.02 7.65
CA LEU A 164 -18.70 21.68 6.86
C LEU A 164 -17.34 20.97 7.00
N ILE A 165 -16.96 20.59 8.22
CA ILE A 165 -15.73 19.80 8.46
C ILE A 165 -15.85 18.43 7.78
N TYR A 166 -17.03 17.80 7.84
CA TYR A 166 -17.28 16.53 7.17
C TYR A 166 -17.08 16.62 5.66
N ILE A 167 -17.72 17.58 4.98
CA ILE A 167 -17.62 17.77 3.52
C ILE A 167 -16.18 18.09 3.11
N LEU A 168 -15.49 18.97 3.84
CA LEU A 168 -14.09 19.29 3.59
C LEU A 168 -13.22 18.04 3.74
N SER A 169 -13.44 17.23 4.76
CA SER A 169 -12.67 16.00 4.97
C SER A 169 -12.87 14.97 3.86
N VAL A 170 -14.10 14.81 3.37
CA VAL A 170 -14.42 13.93 2.22
C VAL A 170 -13.72 14.44 0.95
N THR A 171 -13.79 15.75 0.70
CA THR A 171 -13.17 16.37 -0.48
C THR A 171 -11.64 16.24 -0.44
N VAL A 172 -11.02 16.49 0.72
CA VAL A 172 -9.58 16.33 0.91
C VAL A 172 -9.17 14.87 0.73
N ALA A 173 -9.90 13.92 1.31
CA ALA A 173 -9.64 12.49 1.14
C ALA A 173 -9.68 12.09 -0.34
N TRP A 174 -10.67 12.57 -1.10
CA TRP A 174 -10.78 12.33 -2.53
C TRP A 174 -9.59 12.91 -3.32
N VAL A 175 -9.22 14.17 -3.06
CA VAL A 175 -8.04 14.80 -3.70
C VAL A 175 -6.75 14.05 -3.36
N CYS A 176 -6.59 13.59 -2.12
CA CYS A 176 -5.45 12.78 -1.71
C CYS A 176 -5.38 11.45 -2.46
N GLN A 177 -6.51 10.80 -2.73
CA GLN A 177 -6.53 9.56 -3.52
C GLN A 177 -6.14 9.82 -4.98
N VAL A 178 -6.60 10.92 -5.59
CA VAL A 178 -6.20 11.32 -6.95
C VAL A 178 -4.69 11.55 -7.02
N ILE A 179 -4.15 12.37 -6.10
CA ILE A 179 -2.71 12.71 -6.07
C ILE A 179 -1.87 11.46 -5.75
N GLY A 180 -2.29 10.67 -4.77
CA GLY A 180 -1.62 9.45 -4.33
C GLY A 180 -1.62 8.36 -5.42
N GLY A 181 -2.73 8.21 -6.13
CA GLY A 181 -2.86 7.31 -7.28
C GLY A 181 -1.98 7.76 -8.46
N TRP A 182 -1.99 9.05 -8.79
CA TRP A 182 -1.15 9.60 -9.85
C TRP A 182 0.35 9.47 -9.53
N ALA A 183 0.77 9.76 -8.29
CA ALA A 183 2.15 9.57 -7.85
C ALA A 183 2.55 8.09 -7.86
N GLY A 184 1.66 7.19 -7.41
CA GLY A 184 1.87 5.75 -7.44
C GLY A 184 2.02 5.20 -8.87
N TRP A 185 1.21 5.68 -9.80
CA TRP A 185 1.31 5.34 -11.23
C TRP A 185 2.64 5.78 -11.83
N LYS A 186 3.07 7.02 -11.59
CA LYS A 186 4.38 7.51 -12.06
C LYS A 186 5.54 6.73 -11.44
N ALA A 187 5.46 6.41 -10.16
CA ALA A 187 6.43 5.56 -9.48
C ALA A 187 6.51 4.18 -10.15
N PHE A 188 5.36 3.57 -10.46
CA PHE A 188 5.29 2.29 -11.14
C PHE A 188 5.90 2.33 -12.55
N GLN A 189 5.57 3.35 -13.34
CA GLN A 189 6.17 3.53 -14.68
C GLN A 189 7.69 3.65 -14.62
N ARG A 190 8.23 4.43 -13.67
CA ARG A 190 9.68 4.55 -13.49
C ARG A 190 10.31 3.24 -13.03
N ALA A 191 9.70 2.55 -12.07
CA ALA A 191 10.19 1.25 -11.62
C ALA A 191 10.33 0.26 -12.79
N ASN A 192 9.35 0.23 -13.70
CA ASN A 192 9.41 -0.61 -14.89
C ASN A 192 10.50 -0.17 -15.88
N GLN A 193 10.70 1.14 -16.08
CA GLN A 193 11.79 1.64 -16.94
C GLN A 193 13.17 1.25 -16.43
N VAL A 194 13.41 1.34 -15.11
CA VAL A 194 14.70 0.92 -14.53
C VAL A 194 14.82 -0.62 -14.55
N ALA A 195 13.72 -1.35 -14.43
CA ALA A 195 13.69 -2.80 -14.59
C ALA A 195 14.10 -3.26 -15.99
N GLU A 196 13.63 -2.57 -17.03
CA GLU A 196 14.01 -2.85 -18.42
C GLU A 196 15.49 -2.56 -18.68
N GLN A 197 16.04 -1.48 -18.09
CA GLN A 197 17.44 -1.09 -18.30
C GLN A 197 18.45 -2.04 -17.66
N LEU A 198 18.14 -2.58 -16.48
CA LEU A 198 19.06 -3.48 -15.74
C LEU A 198 18.98 -4.94 -16.20
N GLY A 199 18.06 -5.27 -17.10
CA GLY A 199 17.72 -6.66 -17.42
C GLY A 199 16.98 -7.30 -16.23
N THR A 200 16.00 -8.14 -16.55
CA THR A 200 15.08 -8.78 -15.58
C THR A 200 15.73 -9.67 -14.51
N GLY A 201 17.06 -9.80 -14.49
CA GLY A 201 17.81 -10.68 -13.57
C GLY A 201 18.45 -10.02 -12.35
N ASP A 202 18.82 -8.73 -12.39
CA ASP A 202 19.69 -8.13 -11.35
C ASP A 202 18.95 -7.52 -10.15
N TRP A 203 17.63 -7.33 -10.25
CA TRP A 203 16.80 -6.79 -9.17
C TRP A 203 16.59 -7.77 -8.01
N ALA A 204 16.29 -9.03 -8.33
CA ALA A 204 16.12 -10.07 -7.31
C ALA A 204 17.46 -10.44 -6.65
N ALA A 205 18.58 -10.30 -7.38
CA ALA A 205 19.92 -10.60 -6.86
C ALA A 205 20.47 -9.51 -5.93
N SER A 206 20.09 -8.25 -6.13
CA SER A 206 20.53 -7.10 -5.30
C SER A 206 19.62 -6.84 -4.09
N GLY A 207 18.37 -7.32 -4.11
CA GLY A 207 17.42 -7.24 -2.99
C GLY A 207 17.63 -8.25 -1.84
N GLY A 208 18.63 -9.12 -1.93
CA GLY A 208 18.95 -10.14 -0.91
C GLY A 208 19.51 -9.60 0.42
N GLY A 209 19.55 -8.29 0.62
CA GLY A 209 20.07 -7.65 1.84
C GLY A 209 18.95 -7.06 2.68
N GLY A 210 18.34 -7.85 3.59
CA GLY A 210 17.40 -7.30 4.57
C GLY A 210 16.27 -8.20 5.02
N GLY A 211 16.30 -9.51 4.73
CA GLY A 211 15.50 -10.51 5.42
C GLY A 211 15.93 -10.60 6.89
N GLY A 212 15.64 -9.56 7.66
CA GLY A 212 15.73 -9.55 9.10
C GLY A 212 14.89 -10.71 9.62
N GLN A 213 15.56 -11.54 10.41
CA GLN A 213 15.06 -12.71 11.11
C GLN A 213 13.90 -12.35 12.07
N TRP A 214 12.72 -12.07 11.53
CA TRP A 214 11.48 -11.90 12.28
C TRP A 214 10.82 -13.25 12.47
N GLY A 215 11.40 -14.12 13.32
CA GLY A 215 10.78 -15.43 13.54
C GLY A 215 11.66 -16.49 14.17
N GLN A 216 12.42 -16.17 15.22
CA GLN A 216 12.91 -17.23 16.11
C GLN A 216 13.04 -16.70 17.54
N GLY A 217 11.88 -16.50 18.17
CA GLY A 217 11.75 -16.43 19.63
C GLY A 217 11.97 -17.82 20.23
N GLY A 218 13.19 -18.33 20.12
CA GLY A 218 13.73 -19.42 20.93
C GLY A 218 14.91 -18.83 21.70
N GLY A 219 14.79 -18.77 23.02
CA GLY A 219 15.74 -18.11 23.90
C GLY A 219 17.19 -18.53 23.64
N GLY A 220 18.05 -17.55 23.36
CA GLY A 220 19.48 -17.72 23.18
C GLY A 220 20.19 -16.45 23.64
N GLN A 221 21.01 -16.61 24.66
CA GLN A 221 21.75 -15.57 25.38
C GLN A 221 22.54 -14.63 24.46
N TYR A 222 22.40 -13.32 24.69
CA TYR A 222 23.41 -12.35 24.29
C TYR A 222 24.64 -12.52 25.19
N LEU A 223 25.68 -13.17 24.65
CA LEU A 223 27.01 -13.21 25.23
C LEU A 223 28.04 -12.91 24.14
N GLY A 224 28.86 -11.89 24.39
CA GLY A 224 30.26 -11.90 23.99
C GLY A 224 30.59 -11.23 22.67
N GLY A 225 31.30 -10.10 22.77
CA GLY A 225 32.08 -9.55 21.67
C GLY A 225 33.09 -10.56 21.12
N GLY A 226 33.31 -10.50 19.82
CA GLY A 226 34.26 -11.33 19.11
C GLY A 226 34.76 -10.61 17.87
N SER A 227 36.07 -10.38 17.84
CA SER A 227 36.89 -9.92 16.74
C SER A 227 36.52 -10.49 15.36
N ARG A 228 36.53 -9.62 14.34
CA ARG A 228 36.51 -9.97 12.91
C ARG A 228 37.55 -11.07 12.62
N PRO A 229 37.16 -12.23 12.06
CA PRO A 229 38.11 -13.08 11.37
C PRO A 229 38.44 -12.48 9.99
N ALA A 230 39.71 -12.67 9.60
CA ALA A 230 40.28 -12.22 8.35
C ALA A 230 39.54 -12.80 7.13
N GLN A 231 39.38 -11.96 6.11
CA GLN A 231 38.93 -12.34 4.78
C GLN A 231 39.81 -13.47 4.22
N ALA A 232 39.20 -14.63 3.97
CA ALA A 232 39.80 -15.67 3.14
C ALA A 232 39.85 -15.18 1.68
N PRO A 233 40.91 -15.52 0.91
CA PRO A 233 41.00 -15.18 -0.50
C PRO A 233 39.85 -15.85 -1.28
N ALA A 234 39.34 -15.11 -2.27
CA ALA A 234 38.23 -15.51 -3.12
C ALA A 234 38.44 -16.91 -3.70
N SER A 235 37.63 -17.86 -3.25
CA SER A 235 37.45 -19.12 -3.98
C SER A 235 36.78 -18.79 -5.32
N GLU A 236 37.40 -19.24 -6.41
CA GLU A 236 36.88 -19.13 -7.76
C GLU A 236 35.40 -19.55 -7.78
N ALA A 237 34.56 -18.66 -8.30
CA ALA A 237 33.16 -18.94 -8.48
C ALA A 237 33.02 -20.19 -9.37
N PRO A 238 32.27 -21.22 -8.94
CA PRO A 238 31.96 -22.33 -9.82
C PRO A 238 31.21 -21.75 -11.03
N THR A 239 31.74 -22.03 -12.21
CA THR A 239 31.15 -21.67 -13.50
C THR A 239 29.71 -22.19 -13.50
N ARG A 240 28.72 -21.30 -13.34
CA ARG A 240 27.31 -21.67 -13.39
C ARG A 240 27.05 -22.24 -14.78
N GLN A 241 26.79 -23.53 -14.86
CA GLN A 241 26.32 -24.18 -16.06
C GLN A 241 25.03 -23.49 -16.53
N ALA A 242 25.02 -23.06 -17.79
CA ALA A 242 23.85 -22.48 -18.41
C ALA A 242 22.68 -23.46 -18.30
N PHE A 243 21.55 -23.01 -17.75
CA PHE A 243 20.33 -23.78 -17.64
C PHE A 243 19.89 -24.23 -19.05
N THR A 244 20.07 -25.51 -19.34
CA THR A 244 19.65 -26.11 -20.61
C THR A 244 18.21 -26.55 -20.44
N ALA A 245 17.26 -25.68 -20.79
CA ALA A 245 15.84 -26.03 -20.78
C ALA A 245 15.59 -27.12 -21.83
N PHE A 246 15.21 -28.31 -21.35
CA PHE A 246 14.73 -29.44 -22.15
C PHE A 246 15.73 -30.05 -23.15
N GLN A 247 16.72 -30.77 -22.64
CA GLN A 247 17.26 -31.91 -23.39
C GLN A 247 16.30 -33.10 -23.19
N GLY A 248 15.29 -33.19 -24.05
CA GLY A 248 14.37 -34.32 -24.11
C GLY A 248 15.11 -35.61 -24.51
N GLN A 249 15.70 -36.30 -23.53
CA GLN A 249 16.03 -37.71 -23.66
C GLN A 249 14.72 -38.50 -23.64
N GLY A 250 14.18 -38.72 -24.85
CA GLY A 250 13.07 -39.64 -25.07
C GLY A 250 13.46 -41.03 -24.62
N ASN A 251 12.99 -41.42 -23.43
CA ASN A 251 13.10 -42.79 -22.95
C ASN A 251 12.09 -43.65 -23.75
N ARG A 252 12.56 -44.26 -24.84
CA ARG A 252 11.81 -45.28 -25.58
C ARG A 252 11.77 -46.55 -24.71
N LEU A 253 10.66 -46.76 -24.02
CA LEU A 253 10.34 -48.08 -23.47
C LEU A 253 9.90 -48.99 -24.63
N GLY A 254 10.81 -49.86 -25.06
CA GLY A 254 10.49 -51.11 -25.73
C GLY A 254 10.41 -52.23 -24.68
N GLY A 255 9.34 -53.01 -24.74
CA GLY A 255 9.06 -54.17 -23.89
C GLY A 255 7.62 -54.62 -24.12
#